data_AF-A0A7X2LTR5-F1
#
_entry.id   AF-A0A7X2LTR5-F1
#
_cell.length_a   1.000
_cell.length_b   1.000
_cell.length_c   1.000
_cell.angle_alpha   90.00
_cell.angle_beta   90.00
_cell.angle_gamma   90.00
#
_symmetry.space_group_name_H-M   'P 1'
#
loop_
_entity.id
_entity.type
_entity.pdbx_description
1 polymer ?
#
loop_
_entity_poly.entity_id
_entity_poly.type
_entity_poly.pdbx_seq_one_letter_code
_entity_poly.pdbx_strand_id
1 'polypeptide(L)'
;MMMLSLLSMLGGGLLRLLPELFGYLNKRTDHAHELAMLDRQFQLEQTRAASRQALVEYQGSVDQVLALLDAQKIALQGQMQPLGLRRVDALNFLVRPLATYYVLLLYGVAKAAMYAVAVHSGIGGWDAVVRLYDSEDRAILSGILAFWFVGRVFDKVK
;
A
#
# COMPACT_ATOMS: atom_id res chain seq x y z
N MET A 1 -81.71 -19.62 -1.15
CA MET A 1 -80.99 -20.30 -0.04
C MET A 1 -79.77 -21.09 -0.52
N MET A 2 -79.82 -21.82 -1.64
CA MET A 2 -78.67 -22.57 -2.21
C MET A 2 -77.46 -21.72 -2.66
N MET A 3 -77.67 -20.50 -3.17
CA MET A 3 -76.58 -19.66 -3.70
C MET A 3 -75.66 -19.10 -2.60
N LEU A 4 -76.21 -18.85 -1.40
CA LEU A 4 -75.45 -18.33 -0.25
C LEU A 4 -74.55 -19.42 0.35
N SER A 5 -75.02 -20.68 0.41
CA SER A 5 -74.25 -21.81 0.92
C SER A 5 -73.06 -22.19 0.02
N LEU A 6 -73.19 -22.06 -1.31
CA LEU A 6 -72.07 -22.26 -2.23
C LEU A 6 -71.01 -21.16 -2.07
N LEU A 7 -71.44 -19.91 -1.85
CA LEU A 7 -70.54 -18.80 -1.58
C LEU A 7 -69.82 -18.94 -0.24
N SER A 8 -70.50 -19.45 0.80
CA SER A 8 -69.90 -19.74 2.10
C SER A 8 -68.93 -20.93 2.07
N MET A 9 -69.22 -21.96 1.28
CA MET A 9 -68.33 -23.12 1.08
C MET A 9 -67.06 -22.74 0.31
N LEU A 10 -67.18 -21.92 -0.73
CA LEU A 10 -66.04 -21.35 -1.47
C LEU A 10 -65.25 -20.36 -0.61
N GLY A 11 -65.92 -19.51 0.17
CA GLY A 11 -65.29 -18.57 1.10
C GLY A 11 -64.49 -19.27 2.20
N GLY A 12 -65.00 -20.38 2.74
CA GLY A 12 -64.29 -21.20 3.72
C GLY A 12 -63.07 -21.94 3.16
N GLY A 13 -63.13 -22.38 1.89
CA GLY A 13 -61.99 -22.97 1.18
C GLY A 13 -60.87 -21.96 0.90
N LEU A 14 -61.23 -20.74 0.50
CA LEU A 14 -60.29 -19.63 0.30
C LEU A 14 -59.60 -19.19 1.60
N LEU A 15 -60.34 -19.13 2.72
CA LEU A 15 -59.78 -18.81 4.03
C LEU A 15 -58.84 -19.88 4.58
N ARG A 16 -58.97 -21.14 4.13
CA ARG A 16 -58.05 -22.24 4.50
C ARG A 16 -56.76 -22.26 3.68
N LEU A 17 -56.78 -21.71 2.47
CA LEU A 17 -55.60 -21.55 1.61
C LEU A 17 -54.80 -20.27 1.93
N LEU A 18 -55.45 -19.26 2.51
CA LEU A 18 -54.80 -18.03 2.99
C LEU A 18 -53.56 -18.31 3.90
N PRO A 19 -53.66 -19.14 4.96
CA PRO A 19 -52.52 -19.43 5.83
C PRO A 19 -51.39 -20.19 5.12
N GLU A 20 -51.70 -21.04 4.13
CA GLU A 20 -50.69 -21.70 3.31
C GLU A 20 -49.96 -20.71 2.37
N LEU A 21 -50.67 -19.73 1.81
CA LEU A 21 -50.09 -18.69 0.96
C LEU A 21 -49.14 -17.78 1.76
N PHE A 22 -49.53 -17.39 2.98
CA PHE A 22 -48.66 -16.65 3.91
C PHE A 22 -47.46 -17.48 4.34
N GLY A 23 -47.62 -18.79 4.54
CA GLY A 23 -46.50 -19.70 4.85
C GLY A 23 -45.47 -19.78 3.72
N TYR A 24 -45.92 -19.82 2.46
CA TYR A 24 -45.02 -19.79 1.30
C TYR A 24 -44.28 -18.45 1.15
N LEU A 25 -44.98 -17.33 1.38
CA LEU A 25 -44.34 -16.01 1.40
C LEU A 25 -43.29 -15.90 2.52
N ASN A 26 -43.60 -16.38 3.73
CA ASN A 26 -42.65 -16.36 4.86
C ASN A 26 -41.39 -17.19 4.58
N LYS A 27 -41.53 -18.39 4.00
CA LYS A 27 -40.35 -19.18 3.60
C LYS A 27 -39.47 -18.44 2.60
N ARG A 28 -40.08 -17.71 1.66
CA ARG A 28 -39.35 -16.91 0.68
C ARG A 28 -38.62 -15.74 1.33
N THR A 29 -39.21 -15.07 2.33
CA THR A 29 -38.55 -14.01 3.08
C THR A 29 -37.41 -14.53 3.94
N ASP A 30 -37.58 -15.72 4.55
CA ASP A 30 -36.53 -16.35 5.37
C ASP A 30 -35.32 -16.72 4.51
N HIS A 31 -35.53 -17.34 3.34
CA HIS A 31 -34.44 -17.63 2.40
C HIS A 31 -33.78 -16.36 1.84
N ALA A 32 -34.55 -15.30 1.57
CA ALA A 32 -33.98 -14.02 1.16
C ALA A 32 -33.12 -13.41 2.27
N HIS A 33 -33.51 -13.60 3.54
CA HIS A 33 -32.75 -13.15 4.69
C HIS A 33 -31.46 -13.97 4.91
N GLU A 34 -31.53 -15.29 4.75
CA GLU A 34 -30.36 -16.19 4.77
C GLU A 34 -29.35 -15.81 3.67
N LEU A 35 -29.82 -15.59 2.43
CA LEU A 35 -28.98 -15.13 1.33
C LEU A 35 -28.34 -13.78 1.63
N ALA A 36 -29.11 -12.82 2.16
CA ALA A 36 -28.58 -11.51 2.54
C ALA A 36 -27.51 -11.61 3.64
N MET A 37 -27.66 -12.54 4.59
CA MET A 37 -26.64 -12.80 5.61
C MET A 37 -25.38 -13.42 5.01
N LEU A 38 -25.52 -14.40 4.12
CA LEU A 38 -24.39 -15.03 3.43
C LEU A 38 -23.63 -14.01 2.58
N ASP A 39 -24.33 -13.16 1.84
CA ASP A 39 -23.71 -12.08 1.04
C ASP A 39 -22.94 -11.10 1.93
N ARG A 40 -23.50 -10.73 3.08
CA ARG A 40 -22.82 -9.86 4.06
C ARG A 40 -21.55 -10.51 4.61
N GLN A 41 -21.61 -11.81 4.92
CA GLN A 41 -20.42 -12.56 5.37
C GLN A 41 -19.37 -12.65 4.28
N PHE A 42 -19.77 -12.94 3.05
CA PHE A 42 -18.88 -12.99 1.89
C PHE A 42 -18.19 -11.65 1.64
N GLN A 43 -18.92 -10.53 1.72
CA GLN A 43 -18.34 -9.18 1.59
C GLN A 43 -17.31 -8.89 2.69
N LEU A 44 -17.58 -9.30 3.94
CA LEU A 44 -16.64 -9.13 5.05
C LEU A 44 -15.37 -9.99 4.86
N GLU A 45 -15.52 -11.22 4.40
CA GLU A 45 -14.38 -12.10 4.09
C GLU A 45 -13.56 -11.56 2.92
N GLN A 46 -14.21 -11.09 1.86
CA GLN A 46 -13.54 -10.48 0.72
C GLN A 46 -12.74 -9.23 1.14
N THR A 47 -13.32 -8.39 2.00
CA THR A 47 -12.64 -7.21 2.54
C THR A 47 -11.44 -7.60 3.40
N ARG A 48 -11.56 -8.64 4.23
CA ARG A 48 -10.46 -9.18 5.04
C ARG A 48 -9.37 -9.84 4.20
N ALA A 49 -9.74 -10.51 3.10
CA ALA A 49 -8.80 -11.11 2.18
C ALA A 49 -8.00 -10.03 1.44
N ALA A 50 -8.68 -8.98 0.96
CA ALA A 50 -8.03 -7.84 0.32
C ALA A 50 -7.05 -7.11 1.26
N SER A 51 -7.43 -6.88 2.52
CA SER A 51 -6.54 -6.25 3.48
C SER A 51 -5.32 -7.11 3.82
N ARG A 52 -5.48 -8.45 3.92
CA ARG A 52 -4.34 -9.37 4.11
C ARG A 52 -3.40 -9.37 2.90
N GLN A 53 -3.93 -9.37 1.68
CA GLN A 53 -3.13 -9.31 0.47
C GLN A 53 -2.29 -8.02 0.41
N ALA A 54 -2.91 -6.88 0.72
CA ALA A 54 -2.19 -5.61 0.78
C ALA A 54 -1.03 -5.64 1.79
N LEU A 55 -1.25 -6.19 3.00
CA LEU A 55 -0.19 -6.33 4.01
C LEU A 55 0.96 -7.23 3.54
N VAL A 56 0.66 -8.35 2.89
CA VAL A 56 1.67 -9.28 2.35
C VAL A 56 2.45 -8.63 1.21
N GLU A 57 1.79 -7.86 0.34
CA GLU A 57 2.44 -7.14 -0.75
C GLU A 57 3.40 -6.05 -0.22
N TYR A 58 2.96 -5.27 0.76
CA TYR A 58 3.84 -4.30 1.43
C TYR A 58 5.06 -4.98 2.07
N GLN A 59 4.87 -6.06 2.83
CA GLN A 59 5.97 -6.79 3.46
C GLN A 59 6.91 -7.44 2.43
N GLY A 60 6.36 -8.10 1.42
CA GLY A 60 7.14 -8.74 0.35
C GLY A 60 7.95 -7.74 -0.46
N SER A 61 7.42 -6.53 -0.71
CA SER A 61 8.17 -5.46 -1.37
C SER A 61 9.37 -5.00 -0.55
N VAL A 62 9.22 -4.89 0.78
CA VAL A 62 10.32 -4.50 1.68
C VAL A 62 11.39 -5.59 1.73
N ASP A 63 10.99 -6.85 1.87
CA ASP A 63 11.93 -7.97 1.94
C ASP A 63 12.72 -8.14 0.64
N GLN A 64 12.08 -7.95 -0.51
CA GLN A 64 12.75 -7.95 -1.82
C GLN A 64 13.77 -6.81 -1.95
N VAL A 65 13.39 -5.60 -1.53
CA VAL A 65 14.31 -4.45 -1.53
C VAL A 65 15.50 -4.71 -0.62
N LEU A 66 15.27 -5.25 0.59
CA LEU A 66 16.35 -5.61 1.52
C LEU A 66 17.28 -6.70 0.96
N ALA A 67 16.72 -7.75 0.35
CA ALA A 67 17.49 -8.81 -0.28
C ALA A 67 18.34 -8.30 -1.45
N LEU A 68 17.81 -7.38 -2.26
CA LEU A 68 18.56 -6.72 -3.33
C LEU A 68 19.70 -5.85 -2.77
N LEU A 69 19.46 -5.13 -1.67
CA LEU A 69 20.47 -4.32 -1.01
C LEU A 69 21.58 -5.20 -0.41
N ASP A 70 21.25 -6.34 0.19
CA ASP A 70 22.23 -7.29 0.73
C ASP A 70 23.06 -7.95 -0.39
N ALA A 71 22.42 -8.35 -1.50
CA ALA A 71 23.12 -8.88 -2.66
C ALA A 71 24.11 -7.84 -3.25
N GLN A 72 23.70 -6.58 -3.34
CA GLN A 72 24.56 -5.47 -3.77
C GLN A 72 25.72 -5.26 -2.79
N LYS A 73 25.45 -5.31 -1.47
CA LYS A 73 26.48 -5.17 -0.44
C LYS A 73 27.56 -6.24 -0.56
N ILE A 74 27.18 -7.50 -0.78
CA ILE A 74 28.12 -8.62 -0.97
C ILE A 74 28.97 -8.40 -2.23
N ALA A 75 28.34 -8.01 -3.35
CA ALA A 75 29.05 -7.70 -4.59
C ALA A 75 30.05 -6.54 -4.42
N LEU A 76 29.68 -5.50 -3.66
CA LEU A 76 30.52 -4.35 -3.35
C LEU A 76 31.67 -4.70 -2.39
N GLN A 77 31.45 -5.58 -1.41
CA GLN A 77 32.50 -6.06 -0.50
C GLN A 77 33.61 -6.81 -1.25
N GLY A 78 33.28 -7.58 -2.29
CA GLY A 78 34.26 -8.23 -3.15
C GLY A 78 35.14 -7.25 -3.94
N GLN A 79 34.61 -6.07 -4.29
CA GLN A 79 35.35 -5.04 -5.03
C GLN A 79 36.23 -4.14 -4.15
N MET A 80 36.02 -4.17 -2.83
CA MET A 80 36.69 -3.28 -1.87
C MET A 80 37.76 -3.98 -1.04
N GLN A 81 38.36 -5.05 -1.57
CA GLN A 81 39.57 -5.62 -0.96
C GLN A 81 40.78 -4.72 -1.28
N PRO A 82 41.59 -4.31 -0.28
CA PRO A 82 42.78 -3.51 -0.52
C PRO A 82 43.77 -4.32 -1.35
N LEU A 83 44.26 -3.72 -2.44
CA LEU A 83 45.16 -4.36 -3.40
C LEU A 83 46.62 -4.36 -2.93
N GLY A 84 46.90 -3.83 -1.73
CA GLY A 84 48.22 -3.77 -1.12
C GLY A 84 49.12 -2.66 -1.68
N LEU A 85 48.58 -1.80 -2.54
CA LEU A 85 49.29 -0.73 -3.24
C LEU A 85 48.82 0.63 -2.69
N ARG A 86 49.63 1.27 -1.81
CA ARG A 86 49.28 2.52 -1.09
C ARG A 86 48.66 3.62 -1.95
N ARG A 87 49.09 3.79 -3.21
CA ARG A 87 48.53 4.82 -4.12
C ARG A 87 47.17 4.43 -4.68
N VAL A 88 47.00 3.15 -5.01
CA VAL A 88 45.74 2.62 -5.56
C VAL A 88 44.70 2.51 -4.45
N ASP A 89 45.10 2.10 -3.25
CA ASP A 89 44.23 2.01 -2.09
C ASP A 89 43.78 3.40 -1.59
N ALA A 90 44.66 4.40 -1.65
CA ALA A 90 44.30 5.80 -1.36
C ALA A 90 43.30 6.36 -2.38
N LEU A 91 43.49 6.07 -3.67
CA LEU A 91 42.51 6.44 -4.71
C LEU A 91 41.19 5.71 -4.51
N ASN A 92 41.20 4.40 -4.24
CA ASN A 92 40.01 3.59 -4.00
C ASN A 92 39.23 4.10 -2.78
N PHE A 93 39.93 4.46 -1.69
CA PHE A 93 39.32 5.10 -0.53
C PHE A 93 38.62 6.42 -0.87
N LEU A 94 39.15 7.21 -1.82
CA LEU A 94 38.56 8.47 -2.27
C LEU A 94 37.37 8.27 -3.21
N VAL A 95 37.30 7.18 -3.97
CA VAL A 95 36.17 6.90 -4.89
C VAL A 95 34.85 6.86 -4.12
N ARG A 96 34.84 6.27 -2.90
CA ARG A 96 33.62 6.13 -2.11
C ARG A 96 33.03 7.49 -1.64
N PRO A 97 33.79 8.40 -1.02
CA PRO A 97 33.33 9.77 -0.75
C PRO A 97 33.01 10.55 -2.03
N LEU A 98 33.85 10.45 -3.06
CA LEU A 98 33.69 11.21 -4.30
C LEU A 98 32.36 10.86 -5.00
N ALA A 99 32.03 9.57 -5.09
CA ALA A 99 30.78 9.11 -5.67
C ALA A 99 29.56 9.67 -4.92
N THR A 100 29.59 9.66 -3.58
CA THR A 100 28.51 10.23 -2.75
C THR A 100 28.35 11.72 -3.01
N TYR A 101 29.44 12.49 -3.00
CA TYR A 101 29.39 13.92 -3.26
C TYR A 101 28.95 14.23 -4.70
N TYR A 102 29.35 13.42 -5.66
CA TYR A 102 28.95 13.57 -7.06
C TYR A 102 27.44 13.37 -7.25
N VAL A 103 26.87 12.31 -6.67
CA VAL A 103 25.42 12.07 -6.72
C VAL A 103 24.65 13.18 -6.01
N LEU A 104 25.12 13.63 -4.84
CA LEU A 104 24.50 14.73 -4.10
C LEU A 104 24.56 16.05 -4.90
N LEU A 105 25.67 16.32 -5.58
CA LEU A 105 25.83 17.50 -6.43
C LEU A 105 24.87 17.44 -7.62
N LEU A 106 24.80 16.30 -8.32
CA LEU A 106 23.85 16.12 -9.42
C LEU A 106 22.41 16.30 -8.97
N TYR A 107 22.06 15.79 -7.78
CA TYR A 107 20.74 16.00 -7.19
C TYR A 107 20.44 17.48 -6.96
N GLY A 108 21.38 18.21 -6.35
CA GLY A 108 21.27 19.65 -6.12
C GLY A 108 21.13 20.45 -7.43
N VAL A 109 21.91 20.11 -8.45
CA VAL A 109 21.82 20.73 -9.79
C VAL A 109 20.47 20.44 -10.44
N ALA A 110 19.96 19.21 -10.35
CA ALA A 110 18.66 18.85 -10.90
C ALA A 110 17.52 19.64 -10.23
N LYS A 111 17.49 19.70 -8.89
CA LYS A 111 16.49 20.50 -8.16
C LYS A 111 16.64 21.99 -8.46
N ALA A 112 17.85 22.52 -8.58
CA ALA A 112 18.08 23.91 -8.98
C ALA A 112 17.57 24.21 -10.40
N ALA A 113 17.76 23.29 -11.35
CA ALA A 113 17.23 23.40 -12.70
C ALA A 113 15.70 23.38 -12.71
N MET A 114 15.07 22.47 -11.95
CA MET A 114 13.61 22.42 -11.80
C MET A 114 13.05 23.71 -11.17
N TYR A 115 13.73 24.26 -10.17
CA TYR A 115 13.38 25.55 -9.59
C TYR A 115 13.47 26.68 -10.63
N ALA A 116 14.56 26.74 -11.39
CA ALA A 116 14.73 27.74 -12.45
C ALA A 116 13.62 27.67 -13.50
N VAL A 117 13.23 26.45 -13.91
CA VAL A 117 12.10 26.23 -14.85
C VAL A 117 10.78 26.69 -14.24
N ALA A 118 10.52 26.38 -12.97
CA ALA A 118 9.30 26.77 -12.27
C ALA A 118 9.15 28.30 -12.18
N VAL A 119 10.24 29.00 -11.82
CA VAL A 119 10.26 30.47 -11.76
C VAL A 119 10.11 31.08 -13.15
N HIS A 120 10.77 30.53 -14.17
CA HIS A 120 10.61 31.00 -15.56
C HIS A 120 9.19 30.80 -16.09
N SER A 121 8.47 29.80 -15.57
CA SER A 121 7.06 29.53 -15.90
C SER A 121 6.08 30.45 -15.19
N GLY A 122 6.56 31.47 -14.46
CA GLY A 122 5.73 32.46 -13.78
C GLY A 122 5.25 32.04 -12.39
N ILE A 123 5.76 30.94 -11.83
CA ILE A 123 5.47 30.54 -10.45
C ILE A 123 6.30 31.41 -9.51
N GLY A 124 5.67 31.97 -8.47
CA GLY A 124 6.39 32.72 -7.44
C GLY A 124 7.49 31.86 -6.81
N GLY A 125 8.66 32.44 -6.55
CA GLY A 125 9.83 31.68 -6.06
C GLY A 125 9.54 30.84 -4.81
N TRP A 126 8.69 31.33 -3.91
CA TRP A 126 8.28 30.57 -2.72
C TRP A 126 7.34 29.41 -3.01
N ASP A 127 6.37 29.61 -3.90
CA ASP A 127 5.50 28.53 -4.35
C ASP A 127 6.26 27.46 -5.15
N ALA A 128 7.30 27.86 -5.89
CA ALA A 128 8.17 26.93 -6.59
C ALA A 128 8.93 26.01 -5.62
N VAL A 129 9.45 26.54 -4.50
CA VAL A 129 10.12 25.72 -3.47
C VAL A 129 9.15 24.75 -2.81
N VAL A 130 7.97 25.23 -2.42
CA VAL A 130 6.95 24.37 -1.79
C VAL A 130 6.50 23.26 -2.75
N ARG A 131 6.37 23.57 -4.04
CA ARG A 131 6.01 22.57 -5.06
C ARG A 131 7.13 21.59 -5.37
N LEU A 132 8.38 22.04 -5.25
CA LEU A 132 9.55 21.21 -5.53
C LEU A 132 9.86 20.22 -4.39
N TYR A 133 9.40 20.51 -3.18
CA TYR A 133 9.46 19.61 -2.03
C TYR A 133 8.33 18.57 -2.12
N ASP A 134 8.66 17.38 -2.61
CA ASP A 134 7.67 16.35 -2.92
C ASP A 134 7.67 15.18 -1.91
N SER A 135 6.97 14.10 -2.25
CA SER A 135 6.96 12.86 -1.45
C SER A 135 8.31 12.13 -1.42
N GLU A 136 9.09 12.22 -2.49
CA GLU A 136 10.43 11.62 -2.60
C GLU A 136 11.42 12.36 -1.69
N ASP A 137 11.40 13.69 -1.63
CA ASP A 137 12.22 14.47 -0.69
C ASP A 137 11.93 14.09 0.78
N ARG A 138 10.63 13.95 1.10
CA ARG A 138 10.18 13.49 2.42
C ARG A 138 10.64 12.06 2.70
N ALA A 139 10.58 11.18 1.71
CA ALA A 139 11.08 9.81 1.84
C ALA A 139 12.60 9.80 2.08
N ILE A 140 13.38 10.57 1.34
CA ILE A 140 14.84 10.73 1.55
C ILE A 140 15.12 11.24 2.96
N LEU A 141 14.43 12.30 3.41
CA LEU A 141 14.59 12.84 4.75
C LEU A 141 14.25 11.80 5.83
N SER A 142 13.13 11.09 5.66
CA SER A 142 12.75 10.01 6.58
C SER A 142 13.78 8.88 6.62
N GLY A 143 14.38 8.53 5.47
CA GLY A 143 15.45 7.54 5.37
C GLY A 143 16.73 7.99 6.09
N ILE A 144 17.13 9.26 5.94
CA ILE A 144 18.27 9.84 6.66
C ILE A 144 18.01 9.84 8.17
N LEU A 145 16.80 10.24 8.60
CA LEU A 145 16.41 10.22 10.00
C LEU A 145 16.38 8.79 10.56
N ALA A 146 15.84 7.82 9.81
CA ALA A 146 15.85 6.42 10.19
C ALA A 146 17.28 5.89 10.33
N PHE A 147 18.17 6.21 9.39
CA PHE A 147 19.59 5.86 9.49
C PHE A 147 20.24 6.48 10.74
N TRP A 148 20.07 7.78 10.96
CA TRP A 148 20.69 8.49 12.08
C TRP A 148 20.09 8.11 13.45
N PHE A 149 18.80 7.87 13.57
CA PHE A 149 18.17 7.64 14.87
C PHE A 149 17.87 6.18 15.17
N VAL A 150 17.56 5.37 14.16
CA VAL A 150 17.23 3.94 14.33
C VAL A 150 18.45 3.08 14.04
N GLY A 151 19.10 3.26 12.89
CA GLY A 151 20.27 2.46 12.49
C GLY A 151 21.45 2.55 13.47
N ARG A 152 21.79 3.78 13.92
CA ARG A 152 22.90 4.00 14.88
C ARG A 152 22.64 3.46 16.29
N VAL A 153 21.40 3.10 16.64
CA VAL A 153 21.08 2.44 17.92
C VAL A 153 21.44 0.96 17.86
N PHE A 154 21.19 0.29 16.72
CA PHE A 154 21.51 -1.13 16.54
C PHE A 154 23.01 -1.40 16.38
N ASP A 155 23.79 -0.46 15.82
CA ASP A 155 25.25 -0.60 15.74
C ASP A 155 25.95 -0.62 17.11
N LYS A 156 25.28 -0.18 18.18
CA LYS A 156 25.81 -0.23 19.56
C LYS A 156 25.52 -1.54 20.30
N VAL A 157 24.73 -2.45 19.73
CA VAL A 157 24.31 -3.71 20.38
C VAL A 157 25.06 -4.92 19.81
N LYS A 158 26.28 -4.72 19.29
CA LYS A 158 27.20 -5.80 18.92
C LYS A 158 28.39 -5.86 19.86
#